data_AF-A0A953BXI2-F1
#
_entry.id   AF-A0A953BXI2-F1
#
_cell.length_a   1.000
_cell.length_b   1.000
_cell.length_c   1.000
_cell.angle_alpha   90.00
_cell.angle_beta   90.00
_cell.angle_gamma   90.00
#
_symmetry.space_group_name_H-M   'P 1'
#
loop_
_entity.id
_entity.type
_entity.pdbx_description
1 polymer ?
#
loop_
_entity_poly.entity_id
_entity_poly.type
_entity_poly.pdbx_seq_one_letter_code
_entity_poly.pdbx_strand_id
1 'polypeptide(L)'
;WRKLAVQGVLRLLLVVDLYKVASDYVVDPVAQRASDLGDLLNTHEDSPYIGIIKLPNSRSRGLGIPLSTVVGSIKELVEPQGVLHQVGLTELNTQLACLLNFFGLLKKWYGKSWYESSNPFLSAAGFTGAIDFLKTAMISHCNLSRDFTAENMGKALALDSDQLIDKEVLKGLQGRAAWHKVDSLLRERFKSPAAGDKVKV
;
A
#
# COMPACT_ATOMS: atom_id res chain seq x y z
N TRP A 1 -54.66 -32.15 0.61
CA TRP A 1 -53.20 -32.30 0.81
C TRP A 1 -52.31 -31.52 -0.18
N ARG A 2 -52.83 -30.60 -1.03
CA ARG A 2 -52.01 -29.84 -2.01
C ARG A 2 -52.03 -28.31 -1.87
N LYS A 3 -52.63 -27.74 -0.81
CA LYS A 3 -52.74 -26.27 -0.63
C LYS A 3 -51.88 -25.64 0.48
N LEU A 4 -51.12 -26.43 1.24
CA LEU A 4 -50.30 -25.92 2.36
C LEU A 4 -48.77 -25.89 2.10
N ALA A 5 -48.30 -26.48 0.98
CA ALA A 5 -46.87 -26.52 0.68
C ALA A 5 -46.34 -25.27 -0.07
N VAL A 6 -47.22 -24.44 -0.65
CA VAL A 6 -46.81 -23.31 -1.50
C VAL A 6 -46.51 -22.04 -0.68
N GLN A 7 -47.07 -21.89 0.52
CA GLN A 7 -46.84 -20.71 1.37
C GLN A 7 -45.50 -20.75 2.14
N GLY A 8 -44.93 -21.93 2.39
CA GLY A 8 -43.63 -22.06 3.06
C GLY A 8 -42.43 -21.75 2.17
N VAL A 9 -42.50 -22.15 0.90
CA VAL A 9 -41.40 -21.97 -0.08
C VAL A 9 -41.32 -20.52 -0.57
N LEU A 10 -42.45 -19.82 -0.72
CA LEU A 10 -42.46 -18.41 -1.11
C LEU A 10 -41.83 -17.47 -0.07
N ARG A 11 -41.93 -17.82 1.23
CA ARG A 11 -41.39 -17.00 2.31
C ARG A 11 -39.86 -17.09 2.41
N LEU A 12 -39.28 -18.25 2.08
CA LEU A 12 -37.82 -18.42 1.99
C LEU A 12 -37.24 -17.74 0.74
N LEU A 13 -37.95 -17.76 -0.39
CA LEU A 13 -37.52 -17.06 -1.62
C LEU A 13 -37.47 -15.54 -1.44
N LEU A 14 -38.46 -14.93 -0.77
CA LEU A 14 -38.45 -13.49 -0.48
C LEU A 14 -37.33 -13.07 0.47
N VAL A 15 -36.98 -13.92 1.44
CA VAL A 15 -35.83 -13.64 2.33
C VAL A 15 -34.52 -13.75 1.54
N VAL A 16 -34.38 -14.73 0.65
CA VAL A 16 -33.19 -14.89 -0.20
C VAL A 16 -33.05 -13.75 -1.21
N ASP A 17 -34.15 -13.26 -1.80
CA ASP A 17 -34.12 -12.10 -2.70
C ASP A 17 -33.89 -10.78 -1.96
N LEU A 18 -34.39 -10.61 -0.73
CA LEU A 18 -34.08 -9.43 0.10
C LEU A 18 -32.60 -9.40 0.51
N TYR A 19 -31.99 -10.55 0.80
CA TYR A 19 -30.55 -10.64 1.05
C TYR A 19 -29.72 -10.40 -0.23
N LYS A 20 -30.22 -10.78 -1.41
CA LYS A 20 -29.58 -10.42 -2.69
C LYS A 20 -29.70 -8.92 -3.00
N VAL A 21 -30.82 -8.28 -2.70
CA VAL A 21 -30.99 -6.83 -2.92
C VAL A 21 -30.24 -6.00 -1.88
N ALA A 22 -30.07 -6.50 -0.65
CA ALA A 22 -29.18 -5.88 0.34
C ALA A 22 -27.68 -6.10 0.05
N SER A 23 -27.34 -7.02 -0.85
CA SER A 23 -25.95 -7.28 -1.28
C SER A 23 -25.44 -6.30 -2.36
N ASP A 24 -26.25 -5.35 -2.81
CA ASP A 24 -25.76 -4.28 -3.71
C ASP A 24 -24.93 -3.20 -2.98
N TYR A 25 -24.84 -3.28 -1.65
CA TYR A 25 -23.78 -2.63 -0.85
C TYR A 25 -22.77 -3.68 -0.35
N VAL A 26 -22.33 -4.60 -1.21
CA VAL A 26 -21.08 -5.35 -0.98
C VAL A 26 -19.95 -4.34 -1.07
N VAL A 27 -19.66 -3.68 0.04
CA VAL A 27 -18.39 -2.99 0.24
C VAL A 27 -17.32 -4.06 0.08
N ASP A 28 -16.51 -3.95 -0.98
CA ASP A 28 -15.38 -4.82 -1.22
C ASP A 28 -14.53 -4.87 0.06
N PRO A 29 -14.46 -6.02 0.77
CA PRO A 29 -13.76 -6.11 2.06
C PRO A 29 -12.28 -5.71 1.94
N VAL A 30 -11.67 -5.94 0.78
CA VAL A 30 -10.29 -5.56 0.48
C VAL A 30 -10.17 -4.05 0.35
N ALA A 31 -11.13 -3.40 -0.32
CA ALA A 31 -11.17 -1.96 -0.44
C ALA A 31 -11.39 -1.29 0.92
N GLN A 32 -12.26 -1.85 1.77
CA GLN A 32 -12.45 -1.36 3.13
C GLN A 32 -11.16 -1.50 3.94
N ARG A 33 -10.51 -2.67 3.90
CA ARG A 33 -9.23 -2.90 4.58
C ARG A 33 -8.13 -1.92 4.15
N ALA A 34 -8.02 -1.66 2.85
CA ALA A 34 -7.08 -0.70 2.30
C ALA A 34 -7.44 0.75 2.70
N SER A 35 -8.74 1.07 2.80
CA SER A 35 -9.21 2.36 3.32
C SER A 35 -8.84 2.53 4.79
N ASP A 36 -9.07 1.52 5.62
CA ASP A 36 -8.73 1.55 7.05
C ASP A 36 -7.22 1.79 7.24
N LEU A 37 -6.38 1.12 6.45
CA LEU A 37 -4.93 1.35 6.44
C LEU A 37 -4.57 2.76 5.97
N GLY A 38 -5.25 3.29 4.96
CA GLY A 38 -5.06 4.67 4.48
C GLY A 38 -5.42 5.71 5.55
N ASP A 39 -6.51 5.50 6.28
CA ASP A 39 -6.93 6.37 7.38
C ASP A 39 -5.97 6.28 8.57
N LEU A 40 -5.51 5.08 8.91
CA LEU A 40 -4.49 4.87 9.95
C LEU A 40 -3.16 5.54 9.57
N LEU A 41 -2.72 5.44 8.32
CA LEU A 41 -1.55 6.18 7.83
C LEU A 41 -1.74 7.70 7.89
N ASN A 42 -2.97 8.21 7.86
CA ASN A 42 -3.22 9.64 7.95
C ASN A 42 -3.34 10.16 9.39
N THR A 43 -3.65 9.28 10.36
CA THR A 43 -4.02 9.65 11.73
C THR A 43 -3.01 9.21 12.79
N HIS A 44 -2.26 8.13 12.54
CA HIS A 44 -1.29 7.60 13.49
C HIS A 44 -0.11 8.57 13.69
N GLU A 45 0.30 8.80 14.94
CA GLU A 45 1.32 9.79 15.31
C GLU A 45 2.69 9.51 14.69
N ASP A 46 3.10 8.24 14.67
CA ASP A 46 4.37 7.82 14.05
C ASP A 46 4.33 7.79 12.51
N SER A 47 3.17 8.07 11.90
CA SER A 47 3.05 7.98 10.45
C SER A 47 3.79 9.10 9.72
N PRO A 48 4.56 8.77 8.68
CA PRO A 48 5.12 9.76 7.76
C PRO A 48 4.08 10.58 7.00
N TYR A 49 2.84 10.09 6.92
CA TYR A 49 1.77 10.66 6.13
C TYR A 49 0.68 11.36 6.96
N ILE A 50 0.96 11.64 8.25
CA ILE A 50 0.00 12.31 9.14
C ILE A 50 -0.50 13.63 8.54
N GLY A 51 -1.81 13.71 8.29
CA GLY A 51 -2.47 14.87 7.68
C GLY A 51 -2.14 15.14 6.20
N ILE A 52 -1.39 14.27 5.52
CA ILE A 52 -0.99 14.44 4.12
C ILE A 52 -1.99 13.77 3.16
N ILE A 53 -2.67 12.71 3.62
CA ILE A 53 -3.62 11.98 2.79
C ILE A 53 -4.92 12.79 2.69
N LYS A 54 -5.33 13.09 1.46
CA LYS A 54 -6.52 13.91 1.18
C LYS A 54 -7.76 13.04 1.24
N LEU A 55 -8.54 13.25 2.31
CA LEU A 55 -9.84 12.60 2.50
C LEU A 55 -10.90 13.22 1.57
N PRO A 56 -11.88 12.43 1.10
CA PRO A 56 -13.02 12.96 0.36
C PRO A 56 -13.73 14.01 1.22
N ASN A 57 -14.06 15.17 0.61
CA ASN A 57 -14.67 16.34 1.26
C ASN A 57 -13.75 17.21 2.14
N SER A 58 -12.47 16.86 2.30
CA SER A 58 -11.51 17.77 2.95
C SER A 58 -11.11 18.91 2.02
N ARG A 59 -11.19 20.17 2.50
CA ARG A 59 -10.67 21.35 1.78
C ARG A 59 -9.14 21.43 1.94
N SER A 60 -8.41 20.41 1.51
CA SER A 60 -6.94 20.44 1.58
C SER A 60 -6.39 21.27 0.41
N ARG A 61 -5.97 22.51 0.70
CA ARG A 61 -5.17 23.35 -0.21
C ARG A 61 -3.69 23.02 0.04
N GLY A 62 -3.12 22.08 -0.71
CA GLY A 62 -1.69 21.77 -0.58
C GLY A 62 -1.22 20.47 -1.26
N LEU A 63 0.06 20.16 -1.07
CA LEU A 63 0.66 18.84 -1.33
C LEU A 63 -0.13 17.75 -0.59
N GLY A 64 -0.28 16.59 -1.19
CA GLY A 64 -0.97 15.47 -0.55
C GLY A 64 -1.50 14.45 -1.54
N ILE A 65 -1.59 13.22 -1.06
CA ILE A 65 -1.93 12.04 -1.86
C ILE A 65 -3.44 11.81 -1.73
N PRO A 66 -4.20 11.65 -2.84
CA PRO A 66 -5.60 11.29 -2.75
C PRO A 66 -5.80 9.95 -2.04
N LEU A 67 -6.79 9.85 -1.16
CA LEU A 67 -7.13 8.58 -0.50
C LEU A 67 -7.39 7.46 -1.53
N SER A 68 -8.02 7.77 -2.66
CA SER A 68 -8.27 6.80 -3.74
C SER A 68 -6.98 6.19 -4.31
N THR A 69 -5.89 6.97 -4.40
CA THR A 69 -4.58 6.46 -4.82
C THR A 69 -3.98 5.54 -3.76
N VAL A 70 -4.08 5.93 -2.49
CA VAL A 70 -3.60 5.13 -1.35
C VAL A 70 -4.32 3.78 -1.32
N VAL A 71 -5.65 3.81 -1.33
CA VAL A 71 -6.50 2.61 -1.38
C VAL A 71 -6.15 1.76 -2.60
N GLY A 72 -6.10 2.35 -3.80
CA GLY A 72 -5.78 1.61 -5.03
C GLY A 72 -4.45 0.88 -4.98
N SER A 73 -3.43 1.49 -4.34
CA SER A 73 -2.08 0.91 -4.25
C SER A 73 -1.99 -0.16 -3.15
N ILE A 74 -2.65 0.06 -2.01
CA ILE A 74 -2.63 -0.86 -0.87
C ILE A 74 -3.51 -2.08 -1.11
N LYS A 75 -4.60 -1.97 -1.89
CA LYS A 75 -5.49 -3.10 -2.21
C LYS A 75 -4.68 -4.31 -2.69
N GLU A 76 -3.79 -4.14 -3.65
CA GLU A 76 -2.94 -5.21 -4.20
C GLU A 76 -2.04 -5.90 -3.15
N LEU A 77 -1.73 -5.23 -2.04
CA LEU A 77 -0.96 -5.81 -0.93
C LEU A 77 -1.80 -6.68 -0.01
N VAL A 78 -3.06 -6.27 0.24
CA VAL A 78 -3.96 -6.85 1.26
C VAL A 78 -5.03 -7.78 0.69
N GLU A 79 -5.08 -7.93 -0.64
CA GLU A 79 -5.93 -8.91 -1.30
C GLU A 79 -5.79 -10.32 -0.71
N PRO A 80 -6.83 -11.16 -0.76
CA PRO A 80 -6.70 -12.58 -0.44
C PRO A 80 -5.61 -13.21 -1.31
N GLN A 81 -4.64 -13.87 -0.71
CA GLN A 81 -3.43 -14.35 -1.39
C GLN A 81 -2.50 -13.26 -1.96
N GLY A 82 -2.71 -12.01 -1.58
CA GLY A 82 -1.79 -10.90 -1.82
C GLY A 82 -0.46 -11.11 -1.09
N VAL A 83 0.52 -10.27 -1.40
CA VAL A 83 1.90 -10.47 -0.95
C VAL A 83 2.03 -10.49 0.58
N LEU A 84 1.26 -9.63 1.28
CA LEU A 84 1.27 -9.63 2.76
C LEU A 84 0.65 -10.90 3.34
N HIS A 85 -0.41 -11.43 2.73
CA HIS A 85 -1.03 -12.69 3.14
C HIS A 85 -0.06 -13.87 2.96
N GLN A 86 0.65 -13.92 1.83
CA GLN A 86 1.61 -14.99 1.52
C GLN A 86 2.77 -15.08 2.53
N VAL A 87 3.19 -13.94 3.07
CA VAL A 87 4.27 -13.89 4.09
C VAL A 87 3.76 -14.06 5.52
N GLY A 88 2.44 -14.17 5.71
CA GLY A 88 1.79 -14.36 7.02
C GLY A 88 1.37 -13.07 7.74
N LEU A 89 1.45 -11.91 7.08
CA LEU A 89 1.00 -10.62 7.60
C LEU A 89 -0.49 -10.39 7.28
N THR A 90 -1.37 -11.07 8.02
CA THR A 90 -2.82 -11.08 7.79
C THR A 90 -3.60 -10.11 8.69
N GLU A 91 -2.99 -9.65 9.78
CA GLU A 91 -3.63 -8.76 10.75
C GLU A 91 -3.45 -7.27 10.39
N LEU A 92 -4.42 -6.43 10.76
CA LEU A 92 -4.41 -5.02 10.37
C LEU A 92 -3.20 -4.29 10.96
N ASN A 93 -2.91 -4.55 12.23
CA ASN A 93 -1.82 -3.91 12.96
C ASN A 93 -0.45 -4.33 12.42
N THR A 94 -0.27 -5.58 12.01
CA THR A 94 1.01 -6.06 11.46
C THR A 94 1.23 -5.54 10.04
N GLN A 95 0.16 -5.44 9.24
CA GLN A 95 0.19 -4.78 7.93
C GLN A 95 0.53 -3.28 8.06
N LEU A 96 -0.10 -2.59 9.01
CA LEU A 96 0.20 -1.19 9.32
C LEU A 96 1.65 -1.02 9.76
N ALA A 97 2.14 -1.84 10.70
CA ALA A 97 3.50 -1.78 11.20
C ALA A 97 4.53 -1.96 10.07
N CYS A 98 4.29 -2.88 9.13
CA CYS A 98 5.13 -3.07 7.95
C CYS A 98 5.21 -1.79 7.09
N LEU A 99 4.06 -1.16 6.81
CA LEU A 99 4.00 0.10 6.06
C LEU A 99 4.69 1.25 6.82
N LEU A 100 4.45 1.37 8.12
CA LEU A 100 5.08 2.40 8.97
C LEU A 100 6.60 2.23 9.03
N ASN A 101 7.10 1.00 9.14
CA ASN A 101 8.54 0.74 9.12
C ASN A 101 9.17 1.14 7.78
N PHE A 102 8.54 0.77 6.67
CA PHE A 102 9.04 1.08 5.34
C PHE A 102 9.02 2.57 5.02
N PHE A 103 7.87 3.24 5.21
CA PHE A 103 7.77 4.67 4.97
C PHE A 103 8.52 5.50 6.01
N GLY A 104 8.62 5.01 7.25
CA GLY A 104 9.43 5.61 8.31
C GLY A 104 10.91 5.62 7.95
N LEU A 105 11.40 4.55 7.32
CA LEU A 105 12.75 4.51 6.75
C LEU A 105 12.95 5.57 5.66
N LEU A 106 12.01 5.70 4.71
CA LEU A 106 12.07 6.73 3.67
C LEU A 106 12.01 8.15 4.26
N LYS A 107 11.18 8.38 5.27
CA LYS A 107 11.13 9.66 6.01
C LYS A 107 12.45 9.96 6.70
N LYS A 108 13.05 8.97 7.36
CA LYS A 108 14.36 9.11 8.01
C LYS A 108 15.46 9.46 7.00
N TRP A 109 15.41 8.87 5.81
CA TRP A 109 16.33 9.17 4.72
C TRP A 109 16.22 10.62 4.23
N TYR A 110 15.00 11.13 4.04
CA TYR A 110 14.78 12.52 3.63
C TYR A 110 14.98 13.53 4.76
N GLY A 111 14.82 13.11 6.02
CA GLY A 111 14.93 13.97 7.18
C GLY A 111 14.01 15.18 7.08
N LYS A 112 14.60 16.38 7.05
CA LYS A 112 13.86 17.66 6.97
C LYS A 112 13.20 17.87 5.61
N SER A 113 13.77 17.33 4.54
CA SER A 113 13.26 17.50 3.18
C SER A 113 12.07 16.60 2.87
N TRP A 114 11.58 15.81 3.83
CA TRP A 114 10.41 14.97 3.64
C TRP A 114 9.17 15.79 3.27
N TYR A 115 8.96 16.94 3.92
CA TYR A 115 7.78 17.78 3.74
C TYR A 115 7.92 18.81 2.60
N GLU A 116 9.01 18.77 1.85
CA GLU A 116 9.23 19.67 0.72
C GLU A 116 8.44 19.24 -0.52
N SER A 117 8.09 20.21 -1.37
CA SER A 117 7.39 19.94 -2.63
C SER A 117 8.20 19.14 -3.65
N SER A 118 9.53 19.13 -3.48
CA SER A 118 10.51 18.36 -4.24
C SER A 118 10.45 16.87 -3.93
N ASN A 119 9.84 16.45 -2.81
CA ASN A 119 9.74 15.04 -2.45
C ASN A 119 8.70 14.32 -3.33
N PRO A 120 9.10 13.35 -4.17
CA PRO A 120 8.19 12.60 -5.01
C PRO A 120 7.24 11.71 -4.19
N PHE A 121 7.64 11.25 -3.00
CA PHE A 121 6.84 10.34 -2.17
C PHE A 121 5.61 10.98 -1.54
N LEU A 122 5.49 12.32 -1.59
CA LEU A 122 4.27 13.06 -1.23
C LEU A 122 3.32 13.27 -2.42
N SER A 123 3.64 12.67 -3.58
CA SER A 123 2.79 12.65 -4.77
C SER A 123 2.19 11.27 -5.00
N ALA A 124 1.09 11.21 -5.75
CA ALA A 124 0.46 9.96 -6.14
C ALA A 124 1.44 8.97 -6.81
N ALA A 125 2.24 9.44 -7.76
CA ALA A 125 3.18 8.60 -8.49
C ALA A 125 4.28 8.02 -7.58
N GLY A 126 4.83 8.83 -6.67
CA GLY A 126 5.88 8.36 -5.76
C GLY A 126 5.36 7.42 -4.70
N PHE A 127 4.16 7.65 -4.16
CA PHE A 127 3.52 6.72 -3.23
C PHE A 127 3.29 5.35 -3.88
N THR A 128 2.64 5.33 -5.05
CA THR A 128 2.35 4.07 -5.74
C THR A 128 3.63 3.36 -6.18
N GLY A 129 4.64 4.08 -6.67
CA GLY A 129 5.95 3.48 -7.01
C GLY A 129 6.67 2.89 -5.80
N ALA A 130 6.59 3.55 -4.64
CA ALA A 130 7.16 3.02 -3.40
C ALA A 130 6.44 1.75 -2.92
N ILE A 131 5.11 1.70 -3.06
CA ILE A 131 4.30 0.51 -2.77
C ILE A 131 4.65 -0.64 -3.72
N ASP A 132 4.83 -0.37 -5.02
CA ASP A 132 5.24 -1.40 -5.98
C ASP A 132 6.62 -1.98 -5.66
N PHE A 133 7.57 -1.12 -5.27
CA PHE A 133 8.87 -1.57 -4.78
C PHE A 133 8.74 -2.44 -3.52
N LEU A 134 7.93 -1.99 -2.56
CA LEU A 134 7.66 -2.75 -1.34
C LEU A 134 7.09 -4.14 -1.65
N LYS A 135 6.07 -4.18 -2.51
CA LYS A 135 5.36 -5.39 -2.97
C LYS A 135 6.29 -6.42 -3.59
N THR A 136 7.19 -5.97 -4.46
CA THR A 136 7.91 -6.87 -5.37
C THR A 136 9.33 -7.20 -4.93
N ALA A 137 9.99 -6.31 -4.18
CA ALA A 137 11.37 -6.49 -3.74
C ALA A 137 11.46 -6.60 -2.21
N MET A 138 10.99 -5.60 -1.49
CA MET A 138 11.27 -5.47 -0.06
C MET A 138 10.56 -6.55 0.78
N ILE A 139 9.28 -6.84 0.52
CA ILE A 139 8.57 -7.89 1.27
C ILE A 139 9.23 -9.26 1.07
N SER A 140 9.61 -9.60 -0.16
CA SER A 140 10.31 -10.85 -0.46
C SER A 140 11.62 -10.96 0.32
N HIS A 141 12.38 -9.87 0.41
CA HIS A 141 13.61 -9.83 1.20
C HIS A 141 13.38 -9.99 2.70
N CYS A 142 12.43 -9.24 3.26
CA CYS A 142 12.08 -9.35 4.68
C CYS A 142 11.55 -10.74 5.04
N ASN A 143 10.89 -11.42 4.11
CA ASN A 143 10.40 -12.77 4.31
C ASN A 143 11.53 -13.80 4.41
N LEU A 144 12.66 -13.61 3.71
CA LEU A 144 13.83 -14.50 3.82
C LEU A 144 14.43 -14.47 5.22
N SER A 145 14.52 -13.29 5.83
CA SER A 145 15.03 -13.10 7.20
C SER A 145 13.94 -13.21 8.27
N ARG A 146 12.66 -13.33 7.87
CA ARG A 146 11.46 -13.20 8.74
C ARG A 146 11.47 -11.94 9.61
N ASP A 147 12.10 -10.88 9.13
CA ASP A 147 12.28 -9.62 9.85
C ASP A 147 11.78 -8.45 9.01
N PHE A 148 10.68 -7.85 9.44
CA PHE A 148 10.02 -6.70 8.81
C PHE A 148 10.29 -5.39 9.57
N THR A 149 11.36 -5.33 10.37
CA THR A 149 11.77 -4.11 11.07
C THR A 149 12.39 -3.09 10.11
N ALA A 150 12.29 -1.80 10.47
CA ALA A 150 12.89 -0.72 9.70
C ALA A 150 14.43 -0.86 9.59
N GLU A 151 15.09 -1.47 10.59
CA GLU A 151 16.52 -1.70 10.57
C GLU A 151 16.94 -2.70 9.48
N ASN A 152 16.21 -3.81 9.34
CA ASN A 152 16.49 -4.80 8.31
C ASN A 152 16.22 -4.25 6.90
N MET A 153 15.10 -3.55 6.73
CA MET A 153 14.79 -2.85 5.47
C MET A 153 15.86 -1.80 5.13
N GLY A 154 16.37 -1.08 6.13
CA GLY A 154 17.43 -0.09 5.99
C GLY A 154 18.78 -0.69 5.63
N LYS A 155 19.12 -1.90 6.10
CA LYS A 155 20.36 -2.60 5.69
C LYS A 155 20.32 -3.01 4.20
N ALA A 156 19.13 -3.35 3.70
CA ALA A 156 18.94 -3.75 2.31
C ALA A 156 18.92 -2.56 1.34
N LEU A 157 18.58 -1.36 1.81
CA LEU A 157 18.56 -0.14 1.02
C LEU A 157 19.79 0.73 1.32
N ALA A 158 20.62 0.96 0.30
CA ALA A 158 21.71 1.93 0.39
C ALA A 158 21.16 3.36 0.25
N LEU A 159 20.64 3.90 1.36
CA LEU A 159 20.05 5.24 1.43
C LEU A 159 21.10 6.27 1.88
N ASP A 160 21.78 6.87 0.91
CA ASP A 160 22.72 7.97 1.13
C ASP A 160 21.98 9.32 1.14
N SER A 161 22.24 10.18 2.14
CA SER A 161 21.61 11.51 2.27
C SER A 161 21.87 12.41 1.06
N ASP A 162 22.96 12.17 0.31
CA ASP A 162 23.34 13.00 -0.84
C ASP A 162 22.63 12.56 -2.14
N GLN A 163 21.88 11.47 -2.12
CA GLN A 163 21.28 10.85 -3.32
C GLN A 163 19.75 10.77 -3.28
N LEU A 164 19.10 11.79 -2.72
CA LEU A 164 17.64 11.92 -2.68
C LEU A 164 17.04 11.89 -4.09
N ILE A 165 15.83 11.34 -4.21
CA ILE A 165 15.09 11.34 -5.48
C ILE A 165 14.33 12.65 -5.55
N ASP A 166 14.73 13.54 -6.46
CA ASP A 166 13.96 14.76 -6.70
C ASP A 166 12.75 14.47 -7.60
N LYS A 167 11.63 15.12 -7.32
CA LYS A 167 10.43 15.11 -8.16
C LYS A 167 10.70 15.60 -9.59
N GLU A 168 11.71 16.42 -9.83
CA GLU A 168 12.12 16.81 -11.19
C GLU A 168 12.46 15.60 -12.07
N VAL A 169 12.89 14.47 -11.50
CA VAL A 169 13.13 13.22 -12.24
C VAL A 169 11.83 12.63 -12.83
N LEU A 170 10.67 13.03 -12.30
CA LEU A 170 9.35 12.62 -12.77
C LEU A 170 8.72 13.63 -13.75
N LYS A 171 9.41 14.74 -14.06
CA LYS A 171 8.90 15.78 -14.95
C LYS A 171 8.70 15.23 -16.36
N GLY A 172 7.51 15.46 -16.92
CA GLY A 172 7.13 14.95 -18.24
C GLY A 172 6.70 13.48 -18.24
N LEU A 173 6.83 12.74 -17.13
CA LEU A 173 6.30 11.39 -16.98
C LEU A 173 4.90 11.45 -16.35
N GLN A 174 3.99 10.60 -16.84
CA GLN A 174 2.63 10.50 -16.31
C GLN A 174 2.20 9.04 -16.11
N GLY A 175 1.29 8.82 -15.16
CA GLY A 175 0.71 7.51 -14.84
C GLY A 175 1.76 6.39 -14.81
N ARG A 176 1.51 5.36 -15.64
CA ARG A 176 2.42 4.33 -16.22
C ARG A 176 3.92 4.47 -15.92
N ALA A 177 4.48 5.57 -16.43
CA ALA A 177 5.91 5.74 -16.46
C ALA A 177 6.47 6.34 -15.17
N ALA A 178 5.67 7.15 -14.44
CA ALA A 178 6.14 7.91 -13.30
C ALA A 178 6.38 7.02 -12.05
N TRP A 179 5.40 6.23 -11.63
CA TRP A 179 5.57 5.20 -10.59
C TRP A 179 6.68 4.19 -10.92
N HIS A 180 6.75 3.65 -12.15
CA HIS A 180 7.84 2.75 -12.56
C HIS A 180 9.23 3.38 -12.43
N LYS A 181 9.36 4.68 -12.72
CA LYS A 181 10.63 5.39 -12.54
C LYS A 181 11.02 5.50 -11.06
N VAL A 182 10.06 5.71 -10.16
CA VAL A 182 10.33 5.72 -8.72
C VAL A 182 10.72 4.33 -8.23
N ASP A 183 10.00 3.29 -8.64
CA ASP A 183 10.33 1.89 -8.35
C ASP A 183 11.74 1.54 -8.83
N SER A 184 12.10 1.89 -10.08
CA SER A 184 13.43 1.60 -10.62
C SER A 184 14.55 2.27 -9.82
N LEU A 185 14.36 3.52 -9.41
CA LEU A 185 15.35 4.26 -8.61
C LEU A 185 15.53 3.66 -7.21
N LEU A 186 14.46 3.16 -6.60
CA LEU A 186 14.54 2.42 -5.34
C LEU A 186 15.26 1.07 -5.53
N ARG A 187 15.00 0.37 -6.64
CA ARG A 187 15.71 -0.88 -6.97
C ARG A 187 17.20 -0.71 -7.22
N GLU A 188 17.60 0.36 -7.90
CA GLU A 188 19.02 0.68 -8.10
C GLU A 188 19.77 0.84 -6.77
N ARG A 189 19.06 1.29 -5.73
CA ARG A 189 19.59 1.46 -4.36
C ARG A 189 19.40 0.22 -3.49
N PHE A 190 18.72 -0.80 -3.99
CA PHE A 190 18.40 -2.01 -3.25
C PHE A 190 19.47 -3.08 -3.44
N LYS A 191 20.22 -3.36 -2.38
CA LYS A 191 21.22 -4.42 -2.32
C LYS A 191 20.53 -5.69 -1.81
N SER A 192 19.97 -6.48 -2.72
CA SER A 192 19.46 -7.81 -2.36
C SER A 192 20.63 -8.76 -2.05
N PRO A 193 20.66 -9.47 -0.91
CA PRO A 193 21.57 -10.59 -0.68
C PRO A 193 21.25 -11.82 -1.55
N ALA A 194 20.26 -11.77 -2.45
CA ALA A 194 19.87 -12.90 -3.29
C ALA A 194 19.87 -12.55 -4.78
N ALA A 195 21.06 -12.31 -5.31
CA ALA A 195 21.38 -12.48 -6.73
C ALA A 195 22.85 -12.87 -6.88
N GLY A 196 23.26 -13.94 -6.20
CA GLY A 196 24.57 -14.55 -6.32
C GLY A 196 24.46 -16.06 -6.29
N ASP A 197 23.83 -16.67 -7.28
CA ASP A 197 24.33 -17.86 -7.98
C ASP A 197 23.38 -18.23 -9.13
N LYS A 198 23.64 -17.71 -10.34
CA LYS A 198 23.22 -18.46 -11.53
C LYS A 198 24.26 -19.56 -11.69
N VAL A 199 23.92 -20.74 -11.17
CA VAL A 199 24.56 -22.01 -11.45
C VAL A 199 24.93 -22.07 -12.93
N LYS A 200 26.23 -22.21 -13.20
CA LYS A 200 26.73 -22.66 -14.51
C LYS A 200 26.07 -23.99 -14.82
N VAL A 201 25.36 -24.05 -15.94
CA VAL A 201 25.13 -25.30 -16.70
C VAL A 201 25.71 -25.06 -18.08
#